data_AF-A0A522DEX4-F1
#
_entry.id   AF-A0A522DEX4-F1
#
_cell.length_a   1.000
_cell.length_b   1.000
_cell.length_c   1.000
_cell.angle_alpha   90.00
_cell.angle_beta   90.00
_cell.angle_gamma   90.00
#
_symmetry.space_group_name_H-M   'P 1'
#
loop_
_entity.id
_entity.type
_entity.pdbx_description
1 polymer ?
#
loop_
_entity_poly.entity_id
_entity_poly.type
_entity_poly.pdbx_seq_one_letter_code
_entity_poly.pdbx_strand_id
1 'polypeptide(L)'
;DVYKMQVYALAKYFNRKKEVIPESINTKAPSAELRPNQKDSDSLPEYHILDKVLYEYIELRKGPKEIIAQGFDSTLVARVLKLVNTNEYKRNQFCPIIRISCKAFGVGRRVPIVGKYLG
;
A
#
# COMPACT_ATOMS: atom_id res chain seq x y z
N ASP A 1 3.19 3.85 7.09
CA ASP A 1 4.03 2.66 7.30
C ASP A 1 3.27 1.48 7.92
N VAL A 2 1.95 1.45 7.70
CA VAL A 2 1.06 0.36 8.12
C VAL A 2 0.20 0.10 6.90
N TYR A 3 0.18 -1.14 6.42
CA TYR A 3 -0.62 -1.53 5.27
C TYR A 3 -2.10 -1.55 5.60
N LYS A 4 -2.98 -1.48 4.59
CA LYS A 4 -4.41 -1.33 4.81
C LYS A 4 -4.99 -2.52 5.58
N MET A 5 -4.57 -3.74 5.25
CA MET A 5 -4.96 -4.95 5.97
C MET A 5 -4.47 -4.96 7.43
N GLN A 6 -3.30 -4.38 7.71
CA GLN A 6 -2.80 -4.22 9.08
C GLN A 6 -3.62 -3.19 9.87
N VAL A 7 -4.09 -2.11 9.23
CA VAL A 7 -5.00 -1.14 9.86
C VAL A 7 -6.30 -1.83 10.28
N TYR A 8 -6.91 -2.65 9.42
CA TYR A 8 -8.10 -3.42 9.77
C TYR A 8 -7.83 -4.41 10.91
N ALA A 9 -6.67 -5.08 10.92
CA ALA A 9 -6.28 -5.98 12.00
C ALA A 9 -6.12 -5.23 13.34
N LEU A 10 -5.52 -4.03 13.32
CA LEU A 10 -5.38 -3.18 14.49
C LEU A 10 -6.74 -2.70 15.02
N ALA A 11 -7.64 -2.27 14.13
CA ALA A 11 -8.99 -1.85 14.53
C ALA A 11 -9.75 -2.98 15.25
N LYS A 12 -9.71 -4.20 14.69
CA LYS A 12 -10.28 -5.40 15.31
C LYS A 12 -9.62 -5.71 16.65
N TYR A 13 -8.29 -5.58 16.73
CA TYR A 13 -7.57 -5.79 17.98
C TYR A 13 -8.00 -4.81 19.07
N PHE A 14 -8.19 -3.53 18.77
CA PHE A 14 -8.68 -2.55 19.75
C PHE A 14 -10.11 -2.85 20.21
N ASN A 15 -10.98 -3.28 19.29
CA ASN A 15 -12.36 -3.61 19.61
C ASN A 15 -12.56 -4.91 20.41
N ARG A 16 -11.52 -5.75 20.57
CA ARG A 16 -11.64 -7.08 21.19
C ARG A 16 -12.23 -7.12 22.60
N LYS A 17 -12.10 -6.02 23.37
CA LYS A 17 -12.61 -5.91 24.75
C LYS A 17 -13.87 -5.07 24.86
N LYS A 18 -14.00 -4.05 24.01
CA LYS A 18 -15.10 -3.10 23.97
C LYS A 18 -15.11 -2.48 22.59
N GLU A 19 -16.28 -2.28 22.00
CA GLU A 19 -16.41 -1.53 20.76
C GLU A 19 -16.03 -0.06 21.02
N VAL A 20 -14.88 0.33 20.47
CA VAL A 20 -14.35 1.70 20.50
C VAL A 20 -14.42 2.32 19.11
N ILE A 21 -14.14 1.51 18.08
CA ILE A 21 -14.24 1.88 16.67
C ILE A 21 -15.55 1.29 16.13
N PRO A 22 -16.51 2.11 15.66
CA PRO A 22 -17.77 1.60 15.12
C PRO A 22 -17.58 0.61 13.97
N GLU A 23 -18.32 -0.51 13.99
CA GLU A 23 -18.19 -1.54 12.94
C GLU A 23 -18.53 -1.03 11.54
N SER A 24 -19.36 0.01 11.42
CA SER A 24 -19.67 0.67 10.16
C SER A 24 -18.43 1.23 9.44
N ILE A 25 -17.38 1.59 10.18
CA ILE A 25 -16.10 2.06 9.61
C ILE A 25 -15.32 0.89 8.98
N ASN A 26 -15.46 -0.32 9.54
CA ASN A 26 -14.79 -1.52 9.03
C ASN A 26 -15.49 -2.09 7.79
N THR A 27 -16.83 -1.98 7.73
CA THR A 27 -17.64 -2.55 6.65
C THR A 27 -17.83 -1.62 5.47
N LYS A 28 -17.68 -0.29 5.67
CA LYS A 28 -17.72 0.68 4.58
C LYS A 28 -16.63 0.36 3.55
N ALA A 29 -17.03 0.35 2.27
CA ALA A 29 -16.11 0.15 1.17
C ALA A 29 -15.01 1.24 1.19
N PRO A 30 -13.74 0.87 1.00
CA PRO A 30 -12.65 1.82 0.98
C PRO A 30 -12.81 2.80 -0.20
N SER A 31 -12.75 4.09 0.12
CA SER A 31 -12.83 5.18 -0.85
C SER A 31 -11.93 6.33 -0.39
N ALA A 32 -11.21 6.93 -1.33
CA ALA A 32 -10.44 8.14 -1.11
C ALA A 32 -11.30 9.41 -1.01
N GLU A 33 -12.62 9.33 -1.30
CA GLU A 33 -13.60 10.43 -1.20
C GLU A 33 -13.17 11.77 -1.84
N LEU A 34 -12.19 11.77 -2.76
CA LEU A 34 -11.69 13.00 -3.39
C LEU A 34 -12.70 13.58 -4.40
N ARG A 35 -13.66 12.77 -4.86
CA ARG A 35 -14.76 13.15 -5.76
C ARG A 35 -16.04 12.34 -5.46
N PRO A 36 -17.24 12.86 -5.81
CA PRO A 36 -18.50 12.15 -5.60
C PRO A 36 -18.49 10.76 -6.27
N ASN A 37 -18.96 9.74 -5.55
CA ASN A 37 -19.02 8.34 -5.99
C ASN A 37 -17.68 7.65 -6.32
N GLN A 38 -16.54 8.23 -5.96
CA GLN A 38 -15.25 7.57 -6.13
C GLN A 38 -15.16 6.31 -5.27
N LYS A 39 -14.82 5.15 -5.85
CA LYS A 39 -14.43 3.94 -5.11
C LYS A 39 -12.97 3.63 -5.36
N ASP A 40 -12.22 3.23 -4.33
CA ASP A 40 -10.80 2.88 -4.53
C ASP A 40 -10.65 1.61 -5.38
N SER A 41 -11.65 0.72 -5.32
CA SER A 41 -11.76 -0.50 -6.12
C SER A 41 -11.74 -0.23 -7.63
N ASP A 42 -12.09 0.97 -8.09
CA ASP A 42 -12.10 1.31 -9.51
C ASP A 42 -10.66 1.46 -10.06
N SER A 43 -9.70 1.79 -9.18
CA SER A 43 -8.35 2.21 -9.57
C SER A 43 -7.23 1.35 -8.99
N LEU A 44 -7.52 0.49 -8.00
CA LEU A 44 -6.53 -0.34 -7.33
C LEU A 44 -7.01 -1.80 -7.22
N PRO A 45 -6.10 -2.78 -7.21
CA PRO A 45 -6.44 -4.15 -6.85
C PRO A 45 -6.95 -4.22 -5.40
N GLU A 46 -7.65 -5.30 -5.08
CA GLU A 46 -8.05 -5.61 -3.71
C GLU A 46 -6.88 -5.53 -2.72
N TYR A 47 -7.08 -4.83 -1.60
CA TYR A 47 -6.02 -4.50 -0.64
C TYR A 47 -5.23 -5.70 -0.14
N HIS A 48 -5.87 -6.86 0.02
CA HIS A 48 -5.18 -8.09 0.43
C HIS A 48 -4.11 -8.59 -0.56
N ILE A 49 -4.25 -8.28 -1.85
CA ILE A 49 -3.28 -8.61 -2.90
C ILE A 49 -2.29 -7.47 -3.02
N LEU A 50 -2.78 -6.22 -3.05
CA LEU A 50 -1.95 -5.03 -3.15
C LEU A 50 -0.91 -4.96 -2.03
N ASP A 51 -1.34 -5.14 -0.78
CA ASP A 51 -0.46 -5.07 0.39
C ASP A 51 0.64 -6.15 0.33
N LYS A 52 0.31 -7.36 -0.15
CA LYS A 52 1.30 -8.43 -0.34
C LYS A 52 2.32 -8.05 -1.41
N VAL A 53 1.89 -7.59 -2.57
CA VAL A 53 2.79 -7.16 -3.66
C VAL A 53 3.70 -6.02 -3.19
N LEU A 54 3.15 -5.05 -2.46
CA LEU A 54 3.92 -3.94 -1.90
C LEU A 54 4.94 -4.42 -0.87
N TYR A 55 4.56 -5.34 0.02
CA TYR A 55 5.46 -5.91 1.02
C TYR A 55 6.65 -6.63 0.35
N GLU A 56 6.38 -7.50 -0.63
CA GLU A 56 7.41 -8.22 -1.39
C GLU A 56 8.36 -7.24 -2.11
N TYR A 57 7.82 -6.20 -2.74
CA TYR A 57 8.61 -5.24 -3.51
C TYR A 57 9.39 -4.24 -2.63
N ILE A 58 8.78 -3.74 -1.56
CA ILE A 58 9.32 -2.64 -0.75
C ILE A 58 10.18 -3.17 0.39
N GLU A 59 9.61 -4.07 1.20
CA GLU A 59 10.28 -4.58 2.40
C GLU A 59 11.29 -5.67 2.06
N LEU A 60 10.86 -6.68 1.29
CA LEU A 60 11.72 -7.80 0.89
C LEU A 60 12.61 -7.49 -0.32
N ARG A 61 12.43 -6.33 -0.96
CA ARG A 61 13.24 -5.84 -2.10
C ARG A 61 13.26 -6.77 -3.31
N LYS A 62 12.22 -7.59 -3.49
CA LYS A 62 12.14 -8.52 -4.63
C LYS A 62 11.86 -7.79 -5.93
N GLY A 63 12.43 -8.27 -7.02
CA GLY A 63 12.19 -7.77 -8.37
C GLY A 63 10.83 -8.22 -8.93
N PRO A 64 10.38 -7.62 -10.05
CA PRO A 64 9.11 -7.98 -10.68
C PRO A 64 9.02 -9.46 -11.06
N LYS A 65 10.11 -10.04 -11.58
CA LYS A 65 10.16 -11.46 -11.96
C LYS A 65 9.96 -12.39 -10.78
N GLU A 66 10.57 -12.08 -9.64
CA GLU A 66 10.45 -12.88 -8.40
C GLU A 66 9.05 -12.78 -7.79
N ILE A 67 8.39 -11.62 -7.90
CA ILE A 67 7.01 -11.46 -7.44
C ILE A 67 6.07 -12.24 -8.36
N ILE A 68 6.25 -12.17 -9.67
CA ILE A 68 5.44 -12.95 -10.63
C ILE A 68 5.61 -14.46 -10.40
N ALA A 69 6.84 -14.91 -10.12
CA ALA A 69 7.13 -16.31 -9.82
C ALA A 69 6.42 -16.84 -8.56
N GLN A 70 5.96 -15.96 -7.65
CA GLN A 70 5.17 -16.34 -6.48
C GLN A 70 3.68 -16.54 -6.80
N GLY A 71 3.27 -16.41 -8.07
CA GLY A 71 1.90 -16.63 -8.52
C GLY A 71 1.04 -15.38 -8.60
N PHE A 72 1.64 -14.19 -8.48
CA PHE A 72 0.93 -12.93 -8.73
C PHE A 72 0.79 -12.67 -10.24
N ASP A 73 -0.36 -12.16 -10.64
CA ASP A 73 -0.62 -11.78 -12.03
C ASP A 73 0.38 -10.72 -12.53
N SER A 74 0.97 -10.97 -13.71
CA SER A 74 2.03 -10.12 -14.26
C SER A 74 1.55 -8.71 -14.62
N THR A 75 0.31 -8.58 -15.10
CA THR A 75 -0.26 -7.26 -15.44
C THR A 75 -0.54 -6.44 -14.19
N LEU A 76 -1.00 -7.09 -13.12
CA LEU A 76 -1.21 -6.49 -11.81
C LEU A 76 0.11 -6.02 -11.21
N VAL A 77 1.14 -6.88 -11.18
CA VAL A 77 2.46 -6.53 -10.65
C VAL A 77 3.04 -5.34 -11.42
N ALA A 78 3.02 -5.38 -12.76
CA ALA A 78 3.53 -4.29 -13.58
C ALA A 78 2.79 -2.96 -13.31
N ARG A 79 1.46 -3.00 -13.19
CA ARG A 79 0.63 -1.83 -12.88
C ARG A 79 0.96 -1.27 -11.49
N VAL A 80 1.03 -2.11 -10.46
CA VAL A 80 1.34 -1.69 -9.08
C VAL A 80 2.74 -1.07 -9.01
N LEU A 81 3.75 -1.71 -9.58
CA LEU A 81 5.13 -1.21 -9.57
C LEU A 81 5.25 0.12 -10.34
N LYS A 82 4.55 0.26 -11.47
CA LYS A 82 4.45 1.53 -12.19
C LYS A 82 3.86 2.62 -11.31
N LEU A 83 2.73 2.35 -10.64
CA LEU A 83 2.09 3.30 -9.72
C LEU A 83 2.98 3.67 -8.55
N VAL A 84 3.69 2.71 -7.97
CA VAL A 84 4.67 3.00 -6.91
C VAL A 84 5.69 3.99 -7.45
N ASN A 85 6.38 3.67 -8.55
CA ASN A 85 7.47 4.49 -9.06
C ASN A 85 7.02 5.90 -9.50
N THR A 86 5.87 6.03 -10.17
CA THR A 86 5.38 7.34 -10.64
C THR A 86 4.94 8.27 -9.51
N ASN A 87 4.58 7.74 -8.34
CA ASN A 87 4.12 8.54 -7.20
C ASN A 87 5.26 8.92 -6.21
N GLU A 88 6.54 8.76 -6.59
CA GLU A 88 7.67 9.13 -5.72
C GLU A 88 7.70 10.63 -5.39
N TYR A 89 7.29 11.49 -6.32
CA TYR A 89 7.21 12.93 -6.07
C TYR A 89 6.28 13.27 -4.89
N LYS A 90 5.17 12.55 -4.72
CA LYS A 90 4.25 12.73 -3.59
C LYS A 90 4.90 12.33 -2.27
N ARG A 91 5.73 11.28 -2.30
CA ARG A 91 6.42 10.77 -1.11
C ARG A 91 7.53 11.68 -0.63
N ASN A 92 8.21 12.38 -1.53
CA ASN A 92 9.23 13.35 -1.17
C ASN A 92 8.67 14.61 -0.48
N GLN A 93 7.40 14.96 -0.75
CA GLN A 93 6.70 16.07 -0.11
C GLN A 93 5.95 15.65 1.16
N PHE A 94 6.06 14.38 1.56
CA PHE A 94 5.27 13.82 2.65
C PHE A 94 5.82 14.25 4.02
N CYS A 95 4.93 14.42 5.00
CA CYS A 95 5.31 14.80 6.35
C CYS A 95 6.15 13.69 7.04
N PRO A 96 6.94 14.02 8.08
CA PRO A 96 7.61 13.03 8.90
C PRO A 96 6.61 12.05 9.53
N ILE A 97 6.93 10.76 9.50
CA ILE A 97 6.10 9.69 10.08
C ILE A 97 6.90 8.81 11.05
N ILE A 98 6.16 8.14 11.94
CA ILE A 98 6.71 7.09 12.79
C ILE A 98 7.05 5.88 11.92
N ARG A 99 8.29 5.40 12.05
CA ARG A 99 8.77 4.18 11.41
C ARG A 99 8.36 2.95 12.23
N ILE A 100 7.68 2.01 11.58
CA ILE A 100 7.25 0.73 12.13
C ILE A 100 7.89 -0.43 11.35
N SER A 101 7.96 -0.32 10.03
CA SER A 101 8.58 -1.29 9.13
C SER A 101 10.09 -1.07 8.96
N CYS A 102 10.78 -2.09 8.46
CA CYS A 102 12.22 -2.01 8.17
C CYS A 102 12.53 -1.05 7.00
N LYS A 103 11.54 -0.73 6.17
CA LYS A 103 11.68 -0.10 4.85
C LYS A 103 10.67 1.03 4.61
N ALA A 104 10.37 1.76 5.69
CA ALA A 104 9.45 2.89 5.63
C ALA A 104 9.85 3.94 4.57
N PHE A 105 8.85 4.51 3.92
CA PHE A 105 9.04 5.66 3.04
C PHE A 105 9.67 6.84 3.79
N GLY A 106 10.60 7.54 3.14
CA GLY A 106 11.45 8.56 3.77
C GLY A 106 12.85 8.03 4.06
N VAL A 107 13.28 8.05 5.32
CA VAL A 107 14.66 7.66 5.70
C VAL A 107 14.96 6.18 5.35
N GLY A 108 13.96 5.30 5.41
CA GLY A 108 14.14 3.86 5.13
C GLY A 108 14.18 3.49 3.65
N ARG A 109 13.71 4.38 2.76
CA ARG A 109 13.68 4.17 1.31
C ARG A 109 13.87 5.49 0.58
N ARG A 110 15.08 5.72 0.06
CA ARG A 110 15.41 6.87 -0.79
C ARG A 110 15.55 6.41 -2.22
N VAL A 111 14.69 6.92 -3.10
CA VAL A 111 14.77 6.73 -4.55
C VAL A 111 14.57 8.10 -5.20
N PRO A 112 15.21 8.39 -6.34
CA PRO A 112 15.09 9.71 -6.95
C PRO A 112 13.71 9.89 -7.58
N ILE A 113 13.25 11.14 -7.61
CA ILE A 113 11.95 11.53 -8.17
C ILE A 113 11.90 11.24 -9.68
N VAL A 114 12.99 11.55 -10.39
CA VAL A 114 13.13 11.30 -11.82
C VAL A 114 14.10 10.15 -12.01
N GLY A 115 13.58 9.02 -12.49
CA GLY A 115 14.41 7.87 -12.86
C GLY A 115 13.60 6.73 -13.47
N LYS A 116 14.19 6.01 -14.42
CA LYS A 116 13.59 4.87 -15.10
C LYS A 116 14.29 3.59 -14.63
N TYR A 117 13.59 2.80 -13.81
CA TYR A 117 14.17 1.64 -13.11
C TYR A 117 13.64 0.29 -13.58
N LEU A 118 12.46 0.29 -14.20
CA LEU A 118 11.79 -0.89 -14.70
C LEU A 118 11.51 -0.60 -16.18
N GLY A 119 12.33 -1.19 -17.04
CA GLY A 119 12.18 -1.18 -18.50
C GLY A 119 11.34 -2.35 -18.96
#